data_AF-A0A3D3NVP9-F1
#
_entry.id   AF-A0A3D3NVP9-F1
#
_cell.length_a   1.000
_cell.length_b   1.000
_cell.length_c   1.000
_cell.angle_alpha   90.00
_cell.angle_beta   90.00
_cell.angle_gamma   90.00
#
_symmetry.space_group_name_H-M   'P 1'
#
loop_
_entity.id
_entity.type
_entity.pdbx_description
1 polymer ?
#
loop_
_entity_poly.entity_id
_entity_poly.type
_entity_poly.pdbx_seq_one_letter_code
_entity_poly.pdbx_strand_id
1 'polypeptide(L)'
;MNAAEGVAAESLRNHESGDSSAFGMHQADAGSDAYDRDFALSLLAKEQDAIYEINEALNRIARGTYGICEMSGETIPEERLEALPFTRFTVNCQAR
;
A
#
# COMPACT_ATOMS: atom_id res chain seq x y z
N MET A 1 -5.26 14.03 -49.49
CA MET A 1 -6.36 13.61 -48.59
C MET A 1 -5.70 13.09 -47.33
N ASN A 2 -5.49 13.94 -46.34
CA ASN A 2 -4.65 13.63 -45.18
C ASN A 2 -5.57 13.34 -43.99
N ALA A 3 -5.39 12.18 -43.36
CA ALA A 3 -6.22 11.66 -42.26
C ALA A 3 -6.10 12.44 -40.94
N ALA A 4 -5.55 13.65 -40.98
CA ALA A 4 -5.28 14.50 -39.82
C ALA A 4 -6.40 15.50 -39.51
N GLU A 5 -7.33 15.75 -40.45
CA GLU A 5 -8.40 16.75 -40.27
C GLU A 5 -9.67 16.18 -39.62
N GLY A 6 -9.77 14.85 -39.46
CA GLY A 6 -10.97 14.20 -38.87
C GLY A 6 -10.98 14.15 -37.35
N VAL A 7 -9.83 14.21 -36.69
CA VAL A 7 -9.72 13.92 -35.24
C VAL A 7 -9.88 15.18 -34.37
N ALA A 8 -9.68 16.37 -34.95
CA ALA A 8 -9.76 17.64 -34.22
C ALA A 8 -11.20 18.10 -33.95
N ALA A 9 -12.18 17.65 -34.74
CA ALA A 9 -13.58 18.09 -34.62
C ALA A 9 -14.44 17.24 -33.68
N GLU A 10 -13.94 16.08 -33.22
CA GLU A 10 -14.73 15.14 -32.40
C GLU A 10 -14.53 15.37 -30.89
N SER A 11 -13.37 15.89 -30.49
CA SER A 11 -13.06 16.14 -29.06
C SER A 11 -13.79 17.37 -28.48
N LEU A 12 -14.23 18.31 -29.33
CA LEU A 12 -14.90 19.55 -28.89
C LEU A 12 -16.43 19.42 -28.72
N ARG A 13 -17.02 18.24 -28.96
CA ARG A 13 -18.47 18.02 -28.78
C ARG A 13 -18.88 17.33 -27.49
N ASN A 14 -17.93 16.94 -26.63
CA ASN A 14 -18.24 16.24 -25.38
C ASN A 14 -18.15 17.14 -24.12
N HIS A 15 -18.20 18.46 -24.27
CA HIS A 15 -18.09 19.40 -23.13
C HIS A 15 -19.40 20.06 -22.70
N GLU A 16 -20.54 19.84 -23.37
CA GLU A 16 -21.80 20.44 -22.91
C GLU A 16 -22.95 19.45 -22.90
N SER A 17 -23.00 18.66 -21.83
CA SER A 17 -24.27 18.15 -21.29
C SER A 17 -24.03 17.46 -19.95
N GLY A 18 -24.37 18.16 -18.87
CA GLY A 18 -24.66 17.53 -17.58
C GLY A 18 -23.52 17.56 -16.57
N ASP A 19 -23.22 18.73 -16.04
CA ASP A 19 -22.75 18.89 -14.67
C ASP A 19 -23.72 18.16 -13.72
N SER A 20 -23.47 16.86 -13.50
CA SER A 20 -24.07 16.10 -12.40
C SER A 20 -23.11 15.94 -11.23
N SER A 21 -21.99 16.67 -11.22
CA SER A 21 -21.19 16.84 -10.00
C SER A 21 -21.89 17.74 -8.97
N ALA A 22 -22.95 18.44 -9.39
CA ALA A 22 -23.84 19.19 -8.53
C ALA A 22 -24.96 18.37 -7.86
N PHE A 23 -25.10 17.06 -8.13
CA PHE A 23 -26.01 16.19 -7.37
C PHE A 23 -25.26 15.53 -6.20
N GLY A 24 -25.02 16.33 -5.16
CA GLY A 24 -25.00 15.83 -3.78
C GLY A 24 -23.66 15.36 -3.22
N MET A 25 -22.60 16.17 -3.25
CA MET A 25 -21.66 16.12 -2.13
C MET A 25 -22.36 16.72 -0.91
N HIS A 26 -23.18 15.93 -0.22
CA HIS A 26 -23.60 16.32 1.12
C HIS A 26 -22.33 16.47 1.94
N GLN A 27 -22.16 17.57 2.69
CA GLN A 27 -21.01 17.74 3.61
C GLN A 27 -20.83 16.52 4.54
N ALA A 28 -21.90 15.75 4.77
CA ALA A 28 -21.88 14.48 5.50
C ALA A 28 -21.14 13.36 4.75
N ASP A 29 -21.30 13.25 3.43
CA ASP A 29 -20.69 12.19 2.60
C ASP A 29 -19.21 12.47 2.35
N ALA A 30 -18.81 13.74 2.28
CA ALA A 30 -17.41 14.13 2.13
C ALA A 30 -16.50 13.61 3.26
N GLY A 31 -17.04 13.49 4.49
CA GLY A 31 -16.32 12.91 5.62
C GLY A 31 -16.16 11.40 5.51
N SER A 32 -17.22 10.70 5.05
CA SER A 32 -17.19 9.26 4.80
C SER A 32 -16.25 8.89 3.65
N ASP A 33 -16.32 9.60 2.53
CA ASP A 33 -15.43 9.37 1.38
C ASP A 33 -13.95 9.59 1.74
N ALA A 34 -13.66 10.63 2.54
CA ALA A 34 -12.30 10.87 3.03
C ALA A 34 -11.81 9.73 3.94
N TYR A 35 -12.67 9.27 4.87
CA TYR A 35 -12.35 8.14 5.74
C TYR A 35 -12.07 6.86 4.94
N ASP A 36 -12.93 6.52 3.99
CA ASP A 36 -12.78 5.31 3.18
C ASP A 36 -11.49 5.35 2.35
N ARG A 37 -11.15 6.52 1.82
CA ARG A 37 -9.89 6.74 1.11
C ARG A 37 -8.68 6.57 2.02
N ASP A 38 -8.69 7.19 3.20
CA ASP A 38 -7.59 7.11 4.15
C ASP A 38 -7.40 5.68 4.68
N PHE A 39 -8.51 4.96 4.87
CA PHE A 39 -8.49 3.55 5.24
C PHE A 39 -7.86 2.69 4.14
N ALA A 40 -8.27 2.87 2.88
CA ALA A 40 -7.72 2.16 1.74
C ALA A 40 -6.21 2.42 1.57
N LEU A 41 -5.78 3.68 1.71
CA LEU A 41 -4.36 4.04 1.66
C LEU A 41 -3.56 3.42 2.81
N SER A 42 -4.12 3.41 4.02
CA SER A 42 -3.48 2.79 5.19
C SER A 42 -3.33 1.28 5.03
N LEU A 43 -4.31 0.61 4.43
CA LEU A 43 -4.23 -0.81 4.12
C LEU A 43 -3.14 -1.10 3.07
N LEU A 44 -3.11 -0.32 1.99
CA LEU A 44 -2.10 -0.44 0.95
C LEU A 44 -0.68 -0.21 1.49
N ALA A 45 -0.50 0.78 2.37
CA ALA A 45 0.80 1.04 3.00
C ALA A 45 1.28 -0.16 3.82
N LYS A 46 0.40 -0.78 4.62
CA LYS A 46 0.73 -1.98 5.40
C LYS A 46 1.11 -3.17 4.53
N GLU A 47 0.41 -3.38 3.41
CA GLU A 47 0.74 -4.42 2.43
C GLU A 47 2.12 -4.19 1.81
N GLN A 48 2.42 -2.94 1.45
CA GLN A 48 3.72 -2.56 0.88
C GLN A 48 4.86 -2.79 1.88
N ASP A 49 4.65 -2.43 3.14
CA ASP A 49 5.61 -2.67 4.24
C ASP A 49 5.82 -4.18 4.43
N ALA A 50 4.76 -4.99 4.42
CA ALA A 50 4.88 -6.44 4.54
C ALA A 50 5.71 -7.06 3.40
N ILE A 51 5.50 -6.62 2.16
CA ILE A 51 6.31 -7.04 1.00
C ILE A 51 7.78 -6.66 1.21
N TYR A 52 8.05 -5.46 1.72
CA TYR A 52 9.40 -5.03 2.05
C TYR A 52 10.04 -5.92 3.11
N GLU A 53 9.35 -6.20 4.22
CA GLU A 53 9.85 -7.08 5.28
C GLU A 53 10.16 -8.50 4.78
N ILE A 54 9.33 -9.03 3.88
CA ILE A 54 9.54 -10.35 3.28
C ILE A 54 10.81 -10.35 2.43
N ASN A 55 11.01 -9.33 1.61
CA ASN A 55 12.24 -9.21 0.81
C ASN A 55 13.48 -9.09 1.70
N GLU A 56 13.41 -8.31 2.77
CA GLU A 56 14.50 -8.20 3.74
C GLU A 56 14.76 -9.52 4.47
N ALA A 57 13.72 -10.29 4.79
CA ALA A 57 13.88 -11.63 5.35
C ALA A 57 14.60 -12.58 4.39
N LEU A 58 14.26 -12.55 3.10
CA LEU A 58 14.97 -13.30 2.06
C LEU A 58 16.44 -12.86 1.95
N ASN A 59 16.70 -11.55 2.01
CA ASN A 59 18.07 -11.02 2.03
C ASN A 59 18.85 -11.51 3.27
N ARG A 60 18.22 -11.56 4.44
CA ARG A 60 18.83 -12.12 5.66
C ARG A 60 19.15 -13.61 5.51
N ILE A 61 18.30 -14.38 4.82
CA ILE A 61 18.58 -15.79 4.50
C ILE A 61 19.82 -15.88 3.62
N ALA A 62 19.89 -15.09 2.53
CA ALA A 62 21.02 -15.09 1.62
C ALA A 62 22.34 -14.69 2.31
N ARG A 63 22.28 -13.81 3.32
CA ARG A 63 23.42 -13.37 4.12
C ARG A 63 23.76 -14.29 5.29
N GLY A 64 22.93 -15.30 5.57
CA GLY A 64 23.10 -16.20 6.72
C GLY A 64 22.79 -15.58 8.08
N THR A 65 22.04 -14.47 8.12
CA THR A 65 21.65 -13.77 9.36
C THR A 65 20.17 -13.93 9.70
N TYR A 66 19.44 -14.77 8.95
CA TYR A 66 18.04 -15.08 9.24
C TYR A 66 17.89 -15.75 10.60
N GLY A 67 16.84 -15.37 11.34
CA GLY A 67 16.60 -15.86 12.69
C GLY A 67 17.44 -15.20 13.78
N ILE A 68 18.20 -14.15 13.47
CA ILE A 68 18.92 -13.34 14.46
C ILE A 68 18.22 -11.98 14.63
N CYS A 69 17.96 -11.60 15.87
CA CYS A 69 17.33 -10.34 16.23
C CYS A 69 18.24 -9.15 15.88
N GLU A 70 17.75 -8.21 15.08
CA GLU A 70 18.54 -7.04 14.66
C GLU A 70 18.84 -6.06 15.80
N MET A 71 18.07 -6.11 16.91
CA MET A 71 18.26 -5.20 18.04
C MET A 71 19.12 -5.79 19.17
N SER A 72 18.89 -7.05 19.56
CA SER A 72 19.65 -7.69 20.65
C SER A 72 20.79 -8.60 20.17
N GLY A 73 20.78 -9.01 18.91
CA GLY A 73 21.70 -10.03 18.37
C GLY A 73 21.39 -11.47 18.84
N GLU A 74 20.32 -11.67 19.61
CA GLU A 74 19.90 -12.99 20.09
C GLU A 74 19.13 -13.75 19.00
N THR A 75 19.07 -15.08 19.13
CA THR A 75 18.26 -15.91 18.25
C THR A 75 16.77 -15.66 18.45
N ILE A 76 16.04 -15.51 17.34
CA ILE A 76 14.58 -15.44 17.32
C ILE A 76 14.04 -16.87 17.49
N PRO A 77 13.09 -17.11 18.42
CA PRO A 77 12.49 -18.44 18.61
C PRO A 77 11.89 -18.98 17.31
N GLU A 78 12.09 -20.28 17.07
CA GLU A 78 11.60 -20.96 15.85
C GLU A 78 10.07 -20.86 15.72
N GLU A 79 9.33 -21.14 16.80
CA GLU A 79 7.86 -21.01 16.87
C GLU A 79 7.36 -19.63 16.39
N ARG A 80 8.16 -18.58 16.63
CA ARG A 80 7.85 -17.22 16.16
C ARG A 80 8.14 -17.04 14.68
N LEU A 81 9.22 -17.62 14.17
CA LEU A 81 9.55 -17.59 12.73
C LEU A 81 8.55 -18.44 11.93
N GLU A 82 8.02 -19.52 12.48
CA GLU A 82 6.94 -20.29 11.87
C GLU A 82 5.65 -19.48 11.75
N ALA A 83 5.31 -18.72 12.80
CA ALA A 83 4.12 -17.87 12.80
C ALA A 83 4.29 -16.58 11.97
N LEU A 84 5.48 -15.96 12.02
CA LEU A 84 5.80 -14.68 11.38
C LEU A 84 7.21 -14.74 10.75
N PRO A 85 7.36 -15.35 9.55
CA PRO A 85 8.67 -15.62 8.94
C PRO A 85 9.51 -14.37 8.66
N PHE A 86 8.88 -13.23 8.42
CA PHE A 86 9.57 -11.99 8.10
C PHE A 86 9.97 -11.16 9.33
N THR A 87 9.72 -11.64 10.56
CA THR A 87 10.08 -10.88 11.77
C THR A 87 11.58 -10.65 11.88
N ARG A 88 11.95 -9.41 12.21
CA ARG A 88 13.34 -8.97 12.45
C ARG A 88 13.75 -9.01 13.93
N PHE A 89 12.78 -9.17 14.84
CA PHE A 89 12.99 -9.04 16.28
C PHE A 89 12.42 -10.22 17.09
N THR A 90 12.98 -10.41 18.29
CA THR A 90 12.34 -11.19 19.36
C THR A 90 11.12 -10.46 19.92
N VAL A 91 10.22 -11.17 20.61
CA VAL A 91 9.05 -10.57 21.27
C VAL A 91 9.47 -9.49 22.28
N ASN A 92 10.50 -9.77 23.08
CA ASN A 92 11.03 -8.83 24.06
C ASN A 92 11.55 -7.55 23.43
N CYS A 93 12.15 -7.64 22.24
CA CYS A 93 12.64 -6.51 21.49
C CYS A 93 11.50 -5.72 20.83
N GLN A 94 10.47 -6.41 20.31
CA GLN A 94 9.33 -5.75 19.67
C GLN A 94 8.39 -5.05 20.67
N ALA A 95 8.35 -5.50 21.92
CA ALA A 95 7.52 -4.91 22.97
C ALA A 95 8.13 -3.67 23.65
N ARG A 96 9.39 -3.33 23.31
CA ARG A 96 10.08 -2.12 23.78
C ARG A 96 9.76 -0.94 22.87
#